data_AF-A0A9E3C4E7-F1
#
_entry.id   AF-A0A9E3C4E7-F1
#
_cell.length_a   1.000
_cell.length_b   1.000
_cell.length_c   1.000
_cell.angle_alpha   90.00
_cell.angle_beta   90.00
_cell.angle_gamma   90.00
#
_symmetry.space_group_name_H-M   'P 1'
#
loop_
_entity.id
_entity.type
_entity.pdbx_description
1 polymer ?
#
loop_
_entity_poly.entity_id
_entity_poly.type
_entity_poly.pdbx_seq_one_letter_code
_entity_poly.pdbx_strand_id
1 'polypeptide(L)' 'VEWFNDGAADGFNVMPPLLPSMLDVFVAEVIPILQRRGLFRTAYEGETLRAHYGLARPASAF' A
#
# COMPACT_ATOMS: atom_id res chain seq x y z
N VAL A 1 -8.68 8.34 -7.39
CA VAL A 1 -9.23 7.00 -7.13
C VAL A 1 -9.72 6.34 -8.42
N GLU A 2 -10.06 7.10 -9.47
CA GLU A 2 -10.32 6.57 -10.83
C GLU A 2 -9.33 5.48 -11.23
N TRP A 3 -8.02 5.73 -11.17
CA TRP A 3 -6.98 4.76 -11.52
C TRP A 3 -7.07 3.41 -10.79
N PHE A 4 -7.51 3.39 -9.53
CA PHE A 4 -7.69 2.13 -8.79
C PHE A 4 -9.05 1.49 -9.13
N ASN A 5 -10.12 2.29 -9.16
CA ASN A 5 -11.47 1.81 -9.43
C ASN A 5 -11.66 1.31 -10.86
N ASP A 6 -10.92 1.87 -11.81
CA ASP A 6 -10.93 1.51 -13.22
C ASP A 6 -9.96 0.34 -13.52
N GLY A 7 -9.34 -0.24 -12.48
CA GLY A 7 -8.42 -1.38 -12.59
C GLY A 7 -7.09 -1.04 -13.26
N ALA A 8 -6.70 0.23 -13.33
CA ALA A 8 -5.46 0.64 -13.98
C ALA A 8 -4.20 0.32 -13.13
N ALA A 9 -4.35 0.09 -11.82
CA ALA A 9 -3.26 -0.32 -10.95
C ALA A 9 -3.74 -1.02 -9.65
N ASP A 10 -3.00 -2.03 -9.19
CA ASP A 10 -3.19 -2.68 -7.88
C ASP A 10 -2.51 -1.92 -6.72
N GLY A 11 -1.61 -0.99 -7.04
CA GLY A 11 -0.84 -0.21 -6.08
C GLY A 11 0.01 0.86 -6.75
N PHE A 12 0.66 1.71 -5.94
CA PHE A 12 1.43 2.85 -6.42
C PHE A 12 2.84 2.84 -5.84
N ASN A 13 3.83 3.18 -6.67
CA ASN A 13 5.16 3.52 -6.21
C ASN A 13 5.21 5.02 -5.88
N VAL A 14 5.46 5.35 -4.61
CA VAL A 14 5.55 6.74 -4.14
C VAL A 14 7.01 7.17 -4.15
N MET A 15 7.34 8.16 -4.97
CA MET A 15 8.70 8.71 -5.09
C MET A 15 8.70 10.21 -4.73
N PRO A 16 8.82 10.56 -3.43
CA PRO A 16 8.84 11.95 -3.01
C PRO A 16 10.10 12.67 -3.51
N PRO A 17 10.01 13.94 -3.93
CA PRO A 17 11.18 14.71 -4.37
C PRO A 17 12.20 14.97 -3.26
N LEU A 18 11.77 14.96 -1.99
CA LEU A 18 12.59 15.22 -0.81
C LEU A 18 12.24 14.23 0.30
N LEU A 19 13.24 13.52 0.81
CA LEU A 19 13.10 12.57 1.90
C LEU A 19 13.84 13.08 3.15
N PRO A 20 13.33 12.81 4.36
CA PRO A 20 12.09 12.06 4.66
C PRO A 20 10.82 12.93 4.69
N SER A 21 10.94 14.25 4.77
CA SER A 21 9.84 15.16 5.14
C SER A 21 8.60 15.08 4.25
N MET A 22 8.74 14.92 2.93
CA MET A 22 7.57 14.79 2.05
C MET A 22 6.90 13.42 2.17
N LEU A 23 7.64 12.38 2.55
CA LEU A 23 7.04 11.09 2.87
C LEU A 23 6.21 11.18 4.15
N ASP A 24 6.73 11.88 5.17
CA ASP A 24 6.00 12.10 6.42
C ASP A 24 4.68 12.85 6.18
N VAL A 25 4.71 13.89 5.35
CA VAL A 25 3.50 14.63 4.93
C VAL A 25 2.52 13.70 4.20
N PHE A 26 3.00 12.86 3.29
CA PHE A 26 2.14 11.90 2.59
C PHE A 26 1.47 10.92 3.57
N VAL A 27 2.24 10.39 4.52
CA VAL A 27 1.73 9.48 5.56
C VAL A 27 0.70 10.18 6.45
N ALA A 28 0.96 11.42 6.86
CA ALA A 28 0.07 12.17 7.74
C ALA A 28 -1.24 12.60 7.04
N GLU A 29 -1.17 13.03 5.79
CA GLU A 29 -2.31 13.67 5.11
C GLU A 29 -3.08 12.70 4.19
N VAL A 30 -2.37 11.86 3.43
CA VAL A 30 -3.00 11.04 2.38
C VAL A 30 -3.49 9.69 2.90
N ILE A 31 -2.68 9.00 3.71
CA ILE A 31 -3.03 7.66 4.22
C ILE A 31 -4.38 7.66 4.98
N PRO A 32 -4.70 8.62 5.87
CA PRO A 32 -5.98 8.64 6.55
C PRO A 32 -7.18 8.80 5.60
N ILE A 33 -7.01 9.52 4.48
CA ILE A 33 -8.06 9.66 3.46
C ILE A 33 -8.31 8.32 2.78
N LEU A 34 -7.25 7.59 2.41
CA LEU A 34 -7.36 6.28 1.78
C LEU A 34 -8.00 5.26 2.72
N GLN A 35 -7.62 5.25 4.00
CA GLN A 35 -8.22 4.39 5.02
C GLN A 35 -9.72 4.68 5.22
N ARG A 36 -10.11 5.96 5.35
CA ARG A 36 -11.54 6.34 5.47
C ARG A 36 -12.38 5.91 4.28
N ARG A 37 -11.77 5.80 3.10
CA ARG A 37 -12.43 5.34 1.86
C ARG A 37 -12.37 3.82 1.66
N GLY A 38 -11.78 3.07 2.59
CA GLY A 38 -11.63 1.61 2.47
C GLY A 38 -10.61 1.18 1.41
N LEU A 39 -9.75 2.09 0.94
CA LEU A 39 -8.78 1.85 -0.13
C LEU A 39 -7.39 1.46 0.39
N PHE A 40 -7.17 1.54 1.71
CA PHE A 40 -5.91 1.19 2.33
C PHE A 40 -6.14 0.57 3.70
N ARG A 41 -5.28 -0.38 4.06
CA ARG A 41 -5.33 -1.08 5.35
C ARG A 41 -5.16 -0.13 6.54
N THR A 42 -5.84 -0.45 7.64
CA THR A 42 -5.70 0.25 8.94
C THR A 42 -4.71 -0.43 9.88
N ALA A 43 -4.44 -1.72 9.68
CA ALA A 43 -3.46 -2.51 10.42
C ALA A 43 -2.80 -3.55 9.50
N TYR A 44 -1.67 -4.11 9.94
CA TYR A 44 -1.05 -5.25 9.30
C TYR A 44 -1.60 -6.55 9.91
N GLU A 45 -2.04 -7.48 9.05
CA GLU A 45 -2.67 -8.74 9.49
C GLU A 45 -1.74 -9.95 9.42
N GLY A 46 -0.54 -9.81 8.84
CA GLY A 46 0.47 -10.86 8.77
C GLY A 46 1.88 -10.31 8.97
N GLU A 47 2.88 -11.18 9.02
CA GLU A 47 4.26 -10.80 9.36
C GLU A 47 5.21 -10.79 8.16
N THR A 48 4.71 -11.17 6.98
CA THR A 48 5.52 -11.28 5.77
C THR A 48 5.05 -10.32 4.70
N LEU A 49 5.98 -9.91 3.84
CA LEU A 49 5.66 -9.10 2.68
C LEU A 49 4.61 -9.75 1.78
N ARG A 50 4.65 -11.09 1.62
CA ARG A 50 3.63 -11.83 0.86
C ARG A 50 2.25 -11.68 1.48
N ALA A 51 2.15 -11.80 2.81
CA ALA A 51 0.89 -11.60 3.52
C ALA A 51 0.34 -10.17 3.31
N HIS A 52 1.23 -9.16 3.33
CA HIS A 52 0.82 -7.77 3.07
C HIS A 52 0.31 -7.51 1.65
N TYR A 53 0.66 -8.37 0.69
CA TYR A 53 0.20 -8.30 -0.71
C TYR A 53 -0.87 -9.35 -1.05
N GLY A 54 -1.35 -10.14 -0.07
CA GLY A 54 -2.32 -11.21 -0.33
C GLY A 54 -1.78 -12.37 -1.18
N LEU A 55 -0.45 -12.55 -1.22
CA LEU A 55 0.20 -13.57 -2.04
C LEU A 55 0.38 -14.88 -1.27
N ALA A 56 0.04 -16.00 -1.92
CA ALA A 56 0.31 -17.33 -1.38
C ALA A 56 1.81 -17.61 -1.22
N ARG A 57 2.16 -18.43 -0.22
CA ARG A 57 3.52 -18.95 -0.09
C ARG A 57 3.74 -20.04 -1.16
N PRO A 58 4.78 -19.94 -2.00
CA PRO A 58 5.08 -20.98 -2.98
C PRO A 58 5.50 -22.28 -2.27
N ALA A 59 5.19 -23.41 -2.90
CA ALA A 59 5.69 -24.71 -2.45
C ALA A 59 7.23 -24.74 -2.52
N SER A 60 7.85 -25.51 -1.63
CA SER A 60 9.28 -25.81 -1.73
C SER A 60 9.57 -26.47 -3.08
N ALA A 61 10.64 -26.05 -3.74
CA ALA A 61 11.15 -26.69 -4.96
C ALA A 61 12.20 -27.78 -4.66
N PHE A 62 12.42 -28.05 -3.37
CA PHE A 62 13.36 -29.03 -2.82
C PHE A 62 12.62 -30.03 -1.94
#